data_AF-A0A227J4Q0-F1
#
_entry.id   AF-A0A227J4Q0-F1
#
_cell.length_a   1.000
_cell.length_b   1.000
_cell.length_c   1.000
_cell.angle_alpha   90.00
_cell.angle_beta   90.00
_cell.angle_gamma   90.00
#
_symmetry.space_group_name_H-M   'P 1'
#
loop_
_entity.id
_entity.type
_entity.pdbx_description
1 polymer ?
#
loop_
_entity_poly.entity_id
_entity_poly.type
_entity_poly.pdbx_seq_one_letter_code
_entity_poly.pdbx_strand_id
1 'polypeptide(L)'
;AFYDQLWKHIDEEGYWSGNLLSRTANGSNQAHHLCIYRLTFNSGRVLFLGFSTDISASLLWMKNRCEQVQDWSAFLPTRDEFELQLDNLANESGHKDLNIVMTLR
;
A
#
# COMPACT_ATOMS: atom_id res chain seq x y z
N ALA A 1 14.50 -7.46 -16.50
CA ALA A 1 15.41 -7.45 -15.34
C ALA A 1 14.72 -6.96 -14.06
N PHE A 2 14.20 -5.72 -13.99
CA PHE A 2 13.51 -5.22 -12.78
C PHE A 2 12.16 -5.92 -12.55
N TYR A 3 11.26 -5.91 -13.54
CA TYR A 3 9.93 -6.51 -13.37
C TYR A 3 9.97 -8.02 -13.14
N ASP A 4 10.97 -8.71 -13.69
CA ASP A 4 11.16 -10.16 -13.44
C ASP A 4 11.51 -10.41 -11.97
N GLN A 5 12.35 -9.57 -11.37
CA GLN A 5 12.70 -9.65 -9.94
C GLN A 5 11.50 -9.30 -9.05
N LEU A 6 10.72 -8.30 -9.44
CA LEU A 6 9.48 -7.94 -8.76
C LEU A 6 8.52 -9.12 -8.73
N TRP A 7 8.25 -9.76 -9.88
CA TRP A 7 7.35 -10.90 -9.94
C TRP A 7 7.89 -12.12 -9.20
N LYS A 8 9.20 -12.37 -9.31
CA LYS A 8 9.87 -13.41 -8.52
C LYS A 8 9.67 -13.20 -7.02
N HIS A 9 9.83 -11.96 -6.53
CA HIS A 9 9.62 -11.65 -5.12
C HIS A 9 8.17 -11.88 -4.67
N ILE A 10 7.20 -11.54 -5.51
CA ILE A 10 5.78 -11.81 -5.22
C ILE A 10 5.51 -13.33 -5.17
N ASP A 11 6.12 -14.11 -6.06
CA ASP A 11 5.96 -15.56 -6.07
C ASP A 11 6.60 -16.23 -4.85
N GLU A 12 7.73 -15.70 -4.38
CA GLU A 12 8.47 -16.24 -3.22
C GLU A 12 7.87 -15.78 -1.88
N GLU A 13 7.57 -14.49 -1.73
CA GLU A 13 7.18 -13.87 -0.44
C GLU A 13 5.68 -13.57 -0.34
N GLY A 14 4.93 -13.69 -1.44
CA GLY A 14 3.50 -13.40 -1.49
C GLY A 14 3.15 -11.92 -1.57
N TYR A 15 4.12 -11.00 -1.56
CA TYR A 15 3.90 -9.58 -1.75
C TYR A 15 5.13 -8.87 -2.34
N TRP A 16 4.96 -7.63 -2.76
CA TRP A 16 6.04 -6.70 -3.09
C TRP A 16 5.63 -5.28 -2.71
N SER A 17 6.59 -4.47 -2.27
CA SER A 17 6.39 -3.07 -1.94
C SER A 17 7.60 -2.26 -2.40
N GLY A 18 7.37 -1.15 -3.08
CA GLY A 18 8.46 -0.30 -3.56
C GLY A 18 8.01 0.97 -4.24
N ASN A 19 8.96 1.89 -4.41
CA ASN A 19 8.74 3.15 -5.11
C ASN A 19 8.97 2.98 -6.61
N LEU A 20 8.05 3.49 -7.40
CA LEU A 20 8.13 3.53 -8.86
C LEU A 20 7.99 4.96 -9.35
N LEU A 21 8.58 5.21 -10.51
CA LEU A 21 8.29 6.41 -11.30
C LEU A 21 7.49 5.95 -12.51
N SER A 22 6.25 6.42 -12.62
CA SER A 22 5.40 6.14 -13.77
C SER A 22 5.08 7.40 -14.54
N ARG A 23 4.52 7.21 -15.74
CA ARG A 23 3.99 8.28 -16.56
C ARG A 23 2.48 8.24 -16.50
N THR A 24 1.86 9.35 -16.15
CA THR A 24 0.41 9.49 -16.15
C THR A 24 -0.12 9.57 -17.59
N ALA A 25 -1.44 9.41 -17.76
CA ALA A 25 -2.08 9.50 -19.07
C ALA A 25 -1.89 10.87 -19.76
N ASN A 26 -1.63 11.94 -18.99
CA ASN A 26 -1.35 13.27 -19.53
C ASN A 26 0.14 13.49 -19.88
N GLY A 27 0.98 12.47 -19.70
CA GLY A 27 2.41 12.49 -20.01
C GLY A 27 3.31 12.99 -18.87
N SER A 28 2.75 13.44 -17.73
CA SER A 28 3.55 13.84 -16.57
C SER A 28 4.20 12.64 -15.88
N ASN A 29 5.34 12.88 -15.22
CA ASN A 29 5.94 11.87 -14.34
C ASN A 29 5.26 11.92 -12.96
N GLN A 30 4.95 10.76 -12.41
CA GLN A 30 4.40 10.60 -11.07
C GLN A 30 5.26 9.60 -10.30
N ALA A 31 5.62 9.96 -9.07
CA ALA A 31 6.23 9.03 -8.14
C ALA A 31 5.12 8.38 -7.32
N HIS A 32 5.09 7.06 -7.29
CA HIS A 32 4.12 6.32 -6.50
C HIS A 32 4.77 5.17 -5.73
N HIS A 33 4.29 4.96 -4.51
CA HIS A 33 4.58 3.77 -3.74
C HIS A 33 3.58 2.70 -4.13
N LEU A 34 4.04 1.59 -4.70
CA LEU A 34 3.21 0.47 -5.14
C LEU A 34 3.41 -0.72 -4.21
N CYS A 35 2.31 -1.24 -3.69
CA CYS A 35 2.25 -2.52 -2.99
C CYS A 35 1.44 -3.51 -3.83
N ILE A 36 1.92 -4.74 -3.98
CA ILE A 36 1.21 -5.83 -4.66
C ILE A 36 1.15 -7.02 -3.72
N TYR A 37 -0.04 -7.58 -3.52
CA TYR A 37 -0.26 -8.75 -2.67
C TYR A 37 -0.84 -9.90 -3.48
N ARG A 38 -0.31 -11.11 -3.28
CA ARG A 38 -0.81 -12.36 -3.87
C ARG A 38 -1.86 -12.97 -2.96
N LEU A 39 -3.10 -13.07 -3.45
CA LEU A 39 -4.23 -13.67 -2.76
C LEU A 39 -4.47 -15.08 -3.31
N THR A 40 -4.33 -16.10 -2.46
CA THR A 40 -4.66 -17.49 -2.81
C THR A 40 -5.97 -17.88 -2.14
N PHE A 41 -6.98 -18.20 -2.94
CA PHE A 41 -8.27 -18.65 -2.45
C PHE A 41 -8.27 -20.16 -2.23
N ASN A 42 -9.15 -20.65 -1.34
CA ASN A 42 -9.34 -22.08 -1.09
C ASN A 42 -9.72 -22.87 -2.34
N SER A 43 -10.27 -22.22 -3.37
CA SER A 43 -10.56 -22.82 -4.68
C SER A 43 -9.32 -23.06 -5.55
N GLY A 44 -8.13 -22.67 -5.08
CA GLY A 44 -6.89 -22.70 -5.86
C GLY A 44 -6.74 -21.50 -6.81
N ARG A 45 -7.73 -20.59 -6.87
CA ARG A 45 -7.65 -19.36 -7.64
C ARG A 45 -6.61 -18.42 -7.01
N VAL A 46 -5.79 -17.78 -7.85
CA VAL A 46 -4.84 -16.75 -7.44
C VAL A 46 -5.26 -15.41 -8.03
N LEU A 47 -5.31 -14.37 -7.20
CA LEU A 47 -5.49 -12.98 -7.63
C LEU A 47 -4.34 -12.12 -7.09
N PHE A 48 -4.09 -11.00 -7.74
CA PHE A 48 -3.13 -10.01 -7.27
C PHE A 48 -3.85 -8.69 -6.99
N LEU A 49 -3.56 -8.12 -5.83
CA LEU A 49 -4.15 -6.87 -5.38
C LEU A 49 -3.07 -5.80 -5.32
N GLY A 50 -3.22 -4.76 -6.13
CA GLY A 50 -2.27 -3.66 -6.24
C GLY A 50 -2.80 -2.36 -5.64
N PHE A 51 -1.98 -1.69 -4.83
CA PHE A 51 -2.26 -0.38 -4.26
C PHE A 51 -1.15 0.60 -4.62
N SER A 52 -1.54 1.73 -5.17
CA SER A 52 -0.62 2.78 -5.58
C SER A 52 -0.96 4.06 -4.82
N THR A 53 -0.03 4.52 -3.99
CA THR A 53 -0.14 5.82 -3.31
C THR A 53 0.73 6.83 -4.05
N ASP A 54 0.14 7.96 -4.46
CA ASP A 54 0.93 9.07 -5.00
C ASP A 54 1.79 9.68 -3.89
N ILE A 55 3.12 9.56 -4.03
CA ILE A 55 4.09 10.10 -3.09
C ILE A 55 4.82 11.32 -3.67
N SER A 56 4.37 11.85 -4.81
CA SER A 56 5.00 13.00 -5.49
C SER A 56 5.02 14.24 -4.59
N ALA A 57 3.94 14.49 -3.85
CA ALA A 57 3.87 15.56 -2.86
C ALA A 57 4.85 15.34 -1.71
N SER A 58 4.89 14.12 -1.14
CA SER A 58 5.81 13.77 -0.05
C SER A 58 7.28 13.90 -0.47
N LEU A 59 7.64 13.51 -1.70
CA LEU A 59 8.97 13.71 -2.27
C LEU A 59 9.33 15.19 -2.45
N LEU A 60 8.38 15.99 -2.94
CA LEU A 60 8.56 17.45 -3.03
C LEU A 60 8.76 18.06 -1.64
N TRP A 61 8.02 17.59 -0.64
CA TRP A 61 8.12 18.05 0.73
C TRP A 61 9.45 17.62 1.36
N MET A 62 9.91 16.39 1.13
CA MET A 62 11.22 15.91 1.60
C MET A 62 12.38 16.71 0.98
N LYS A 63 12.31 17.03 -0.31
CA LYS A 63 13.27 17.92 -0.98
C LYS A 63 13.32 19.29 -0.29
N ASN A 64 12.18 19.81 0.14
CA ASN A 64 12.07 21.09 0.84
C ASN A 64 12.40 20.99 2.35
N ARG A 65 12.37 19.78 2.95
CA ARG A 65 12.55 19.50 4.39
C ARG A 65 13.87 18.86 4.79
N CYS A 66 14.90 18.86 3.94
CA CYS A 66 16.27 18.68 4.44
C CYS A 66 16.65 19.70 5.56
N GLU A 67 15.79 20.67 5.87
CA GLU A 67 15.97 21.66 6.93
C GLU A 67 15.22 21.41 8.25
N GLN A 68 14.21 20.51 8.36
CA GLN A 68 13.54 20.27 9.66
C GLN A 68 13.03 18.84 9.88
N VAL A 69 13.45 18.27 11.02
CA VAL A 69 13.04 16.96 11.56
C VAL A 69 11.66 17.08 12.20
N GLN A 70 10.65 16.39 11.66
CA GLN A 70 9.35 16.26 12.30
C GLN A 70 9.01 14.77 12.39
N ASP A 71 8.63 14.33 13.58
CA ASP A 71 8.40 12.92 13.92
C ASP A 71 6.97 12.51 13.53
N TRP A 72 6.84 11.76 12.44
CA TRP A 72 5.56 11.34 11.86
C TRP A 72 4.90 10.18 12.62
N SER A 73 5.63 9.56 13.56
CA SER A 73 5.15 8.44 14.36
C SER A 73 3.97 8.79 15.29
N ALA A 74 3.76 10.08 15.58
CA ALA A 74 2.72 10.55 16.50
C ALA A 74 1.28 10.53 15.95
N PHE A 75 1.09 10.27 14.65
CA PHE A 75 -0.22 10.31 13.99
C PHE A 75 -0.83 8.94 13.69
N LEU A 76 -0.13 7.85 14.01
CA LEU A 76 -0.65 6.51 13.81
C LEU A 76 -1.38 6.01 15.06
N PRO A 77 -2.53 5.35 14.91
CA PRO A 77 -3.18 4.69 16.02
C PRO A 77 -2.26 3.61 16.58
N THR A 78 -2.34 3.42 17.89
CA THR A 78 -1.75 2.26 18.53
C THR A 78 -2.39 0.98 17.99
N ARG A 79 -1.72 -0.16 18.18
CA ARG A 79 -2.22 -1.45 17.74
C ARG A 79 -3.65 -1.71 18.23
N ASP A 80 -3.90 -1.43 19.51
CA ASP A 80 -5.19 -1.70 20.16
C ASP A 80 -6.30 -0.82 19.56
N GLU A 81 -6.00 0.46 19.28
CA GLU A 81 -6.93 1.36 18.60
C GLU A 81 -7.26 0.90 17.18
N PHE A 82 -6.26 0.41 16.45
CA PHE A 82 -6.46 -0.14 15.12
C PHE A 82 -7.31 -1.41 15.13
N GLU A 83 -7.04 -2.36 16.04
CA GLU A 83 -7.81 -3.59 16.17
C GLU A 83 -9.28 -3.30 16.51
N LEU A 84 -9.54 -2.32 17.38
CA LEU A 84 -10.91 -1.87 17.70
C LEU A 84 -11.62 -1.26 16.50
N GLN A 85 -10.95 -0.41 15.73
CA GLN A 85 -11.51 0.19 14.51
C GLN A 85 -11.82 -0.88 13.45
N LEU A 86 -10.95 -1.89 13.32
CA LEU A 86 -11.14 -3.01 12.41
C LEU A 86 -12.36 -3.85 12.79
N ASP A 87 -12.55 -4.14 14.08
CA ASP A 87 -13.67 -4.94 14.56
C ASP A 87 -15.01 -4.22 14.32
N ASN A 88 -15.05 -2.89 14.53
CA ASN A 88 -16.24 -2.08 14.20
C ASN A 88 -16.57 -2.13 12.70
N LEU A 89 -15.57 -1.98 11.82
CA LEU A 89 -15.76 -2.03 10.38
C LEU A 89 -16.25 -3.41 9.92
N ALA A 90 -15.70 -4.49 10.48
CA ALA A 90 -16.13 -5.85 10.16
C ALA A 90 -17.59 -6.09 10.57
N ASN A 91 -17.99 -5.62 11.75
CA ASN A 91 -19.35 -5.78 12.28
C ASN A 91 -20.41 -4.92 11.57
N GLU A 92 -20.04 -3.74 11.07
CA GLU A 92 -20.94 -2.88 10.26
C GLU A 92 -21.19 -3.47 8.86
N SER A 93 -20.22 -4.20 8.33
CA SER A 93 -20.32 -4.83 7.01
C SER A 93 -21.07 -6.16 7.03
N GLY A 94 -22.36 -6.14 7.39
CA GLY A 94 -23.26 -7.30 7.43
C GLY A 94 -23.56 -7.99 6.08
N HIS A 95 -22.80 -7.70 5.02
CA HIS A 95 -22.97 -8.27 3.68
C HIS A 95 -21.80 -9.17 3.28
N LYS A 96 -22.09 -10.24 2.53
CA LYS A 96 -21.18 -11.29 2.01
C LYS A 96 -20.14 -10.78 0.99
N ASP A 97 -19.84 -9.49 0.98
CA ASP A 97 -18.87 -8.89 0.07
C ASP A 97 -17.49 -8.85 0.74
N LEU A 98 -16.45 -9.16 -0.03
CA LEU A 98 -15.07 -9.18 0.44
C LEU A 98 -14.63 -7.76 0.81
N ASN A 99 -14.56 -7.44 2.10
CA ASN A 99 -14.06 -6.16 2.59
C ASN A 99 -12.57 -6.25 2.88
N ILE A 100 -11.79 -5.36 2.27
CA ILE A 100 -10.34 -5.26 2.47
C ILE A 100 -10.07 -3.98 3.24
N VAL A 101 -9.66 -4.12 4.50
CA VAL A 101 -9.28 -3.01 5.39
C VAL A 101 -7.77 -2.99 5.51
N MET A 102 -7.16 -1.82 5.34
CA MET A 102 -5.70 -1.67 5.36
C MET A 102 -5.27 -0.38 6.05
N THR A 103 -4.07 -0.42 6.63
CA THR A 103 -3.36 0.77 7.10
C THR A 103 -2.21 1.08 6.16
N LEU A 104 -2.10 2.37 5.80
CA LEU A 104 -0.95 2.88 5.07
C LEU A 104 0.02 3.48 6.09
N ARG A 105 1.26 2.98 6.10
CA ARG A 105 2.37 3.53 6.90
C ARG A 105 3.03 4.69 6.18
#